data_AF-A0A3C1SJ34-F1
#
_entry.id   AF-A0A3C1SJ34-F1
#
_cell.length_a   1.000
_cell.length_b   1.000
_cell.length_c   1.000
_cell.angle_alpha   90.00
_cell.angle_beta   90.00
_cell.angle_gamma   90.00
#
_symmetry.space_group_name_H-M   'P 1'
#
loop_
_entity.id
_entity.type
_entity.pdbx_description
1 polymer ?
#
loop_
_entity_poly.entity_id
_entity_poly.type
_entity_poly.pdbx_seq_one_letter_code
_entity_poly.pdbx_strand_id
1 'polypeptide(L)' 'MYKIQTLDRISSLGLDNFPRDDYEIASEIVKPDAILVRSHDMLTMQLDSSVKAIARAGAGVNNIPVKELGQKGVVVFNT' A
#
# COMPACT_ATOMS: atom_id res chain seq x y z
N MET A 1 13.01 7.50 -7.09
CA MET A 1 12.10 6.38 -7.41
C MET A 1 11.54 5.81 -6.13
N TYR A 2 10.22 5.88 -5.94
CA TYR A 2 9.49 5.31 -4.81
C TYR A 2 9.05 3.90 -5.12
N LYS A 3 9.13 3.00 -4.13
CA LYS A 3 8.80 1.59 -4.31
C LYS A 3 7.42 1.28 -3.75
N ILE A 4 6.55 0.73 -4.58
CA ILE A 4 5.17 0.41 -4.22
C ILE A 4 4.95 -1.10 -4.33
N GLN A 5 4.62 -1.74 -3.20
CA GLN A 5 4.23 -3.14 -3.22
C GLN A 5 2.72 -3.29 -3.42
N THR A 6 2.28 -4.19 -4.29
CA THR A 6 0.87 -4.57 -4.40
C THR A 6 0.60 -5.90 -3.68
N LEU A 7 -0.37 -5.94 -2.76
CA LEU A 7 -0.77 -7.18 -2.05
C LEU A 7 -1.97 -7.91 -2.68
N ASP A 8 -2.64 -7.28 -3.64
CA ASP A 8 -3.76 -7.82 -4.39
C ASP A 8 -3.55 -7.57 -5.90
N ARG A 9 -4.42 -8.15 -6.73
CA ARG A 9 -4.55 -7.73 -8.13
C ARG A 9 -5.17 -6.33 -8.19
N ILE A 10 -4.33 -5.34 -8.47
CA ILE A 10 -4.74 -3.95 -8.73
C ILE A 10 -4.90 -3.76 -10.24
N SER A 11 -5.92 -3.00 -10.65
CA SER A 11 -6.18 -2.72 -12.06
C SER A 11 -4.98 -2.01 -12.71
N SER A 12 -4.55 -2.47 -13.89
CA SER A 12 -3.48 -1.83 -14.66
C SER A 12 -3.79 -0.37 -14.95
N LEU A 13 -5.05 -0.05 -15.29
CA LEU A 13 -5.50 1.32 -15.53
C LEU A 13 -5.26 2.24 -14.31
N GLY A 14 -5.36 1.70 -13.10
CA GLY A 14 -5.04 2.44 -11.88
C GLY A 14 -3.54 2.62 -11.71
N LEU A 15 -2.77 1.56 -11.95
CA LEU A 15 -1.30 1.56 -11.85
C LEU A 15 -0.64 2.46 -12.91
N ASP A 16 -1.26 2.66 -14.06
CA ASP A 16 -0.75 3.53 -15.13
C ASP A 16 -0.71 5.02 -14.72
N ASN A 17 -1.36 5.40 -13.62
CA ASN A 17 -1.26 6.75 -13.05
C ASN A 17 0.04 7.02 -12.29
N PHE A 18 0.90 6.00 -12.12
CA PHE A 18 2.22 6.14 -11.50
C PHE A 18 3.30 6.21 -12.59
N PRO A 19 3.89 7.39 -12.85
CA PRO A 19 4.95 7.53 -13.84
C PRO A 19 6.15 6.63 -13.55
N ARG A 20 6.63 5.88 -14.54
CA ARG A 20 7.70 4.89 -14.37
C ARG A 20 9.06 5.48 -13.98
N ASP A 21 9.29 6.75 -14.27
CA ASP A 21 10.52 7.46 -13.88
C ASP A 21 10.56 7.73 -12.36
N ASP A 22 9.38 7.82 -11.74
CA ASP A 22 9.22 8.15 -10.32
C ASP A 22 8.86 6.94 -9.46
N TYR A 23 8.27 5.89 -10.02
CA TYR A 23 7.70 4.77 -9.27
C TYR A 23 8.12 3.40 -9.83
N GLU A 24 8.50 2.51 -8.91
CA GLU A 24 8.70 1.09 -9.14
C GLU A 24 7.55 0.34 -8.46
N ILE A 25 6.76 -0.43 -9.22
CA ILE A 25 5.60 -1.15 -8.69
C ILE A 25 5.75 -2.65 -8.97
N ALA A 26 5.66 -3.48 -7.93
CA ALA A 26 5.71 -4.93 -8.04
C ALA A 26 4.93 -5.61 -6.91
N SER A 27 4.60 -6.89 -7.07
CA SER A 27 3.99 -7.70 -6.01
C SER A 27 4.96 -8.07 -4.89
N GLU A 28 6.25 -8.12 -5.20
CA GLU A 28 7.32 -8.49 -4.28
C GLU A 28 8.36 -7.37 -4.23
N ILE A 29 8.35 -6.61 -3.14
CA ILE A 29 9.35 -5.58 -2.84
C ILE A 29 9.74 -5.76 -1.38
N VAL A 30 11.04 -5.92 -1.11
CA VAL A 30 11.54 -6.22 0.26
C VAL A 30 11.41 -5.02 1.20
N LYS A 31 11.60 -3.80 0.69
CA LYS A 31 11.51 -2.55 1.46
C LYS A 31 10.69 -1.51 0.70
N PRO A 32 9.35 -1.66 0.66
CA PRO A 32 8.50 -0.72 -0.04
C PRO A 32 8.37 0.60 0.74
N ASP A 33 8.26 1.71 0.00
CA ASP A 33 7.87 3.00 0.56
C ASP A 33 6.35 3.07 0.79
N ALA A 34 5.58 2.36 -0.03
CA ALA A 34 4.12 2.32 0.07
C ALA A 34 3.54 0.96 -0.31
N ILE A 35 2.32 0.70 0.14
CA ILE A 35 1.57 -0.53 -0.17
C ILE A 35 0.22 -0.17 -0.80
N LEU A 36 -0.09 -0.82 -1.93
CA LEU A 36 -1.42 -0.86 -2.52
C LEU A 36 -2.12 -2.17 -2.18
N VAL A 37 -3.32 -2.05 -1.63
CA VAL A 37 -4.12 -3.19 -1.17
C VAL A 37 -5.58 -3.03 -1.63
N ARG A 38 -6.32 -4.13 -1.68
CA ARG A 38 -7.76 -4.17 -1.93
C ARG A 38 -8.46 -5.00 -0.87
N SER A 39 -8.23 -6.30 -0.85
CA SER A 39 -8.92 -7.28 0.00
C SER A 39 -7.97 -8.03 0.94
N HIS A 40 -6.67 -7.95 0.71
CA HIS A 40 -5.67 -8.62 1.54
C HIS A 40 -5.78 -8.21 3.00
N ASP A 41 -5.75 -9.19 3.91
CA ASP A 41 -5.80 -8.92 5.35
C ASP A 41 -4.44 -8.46 5.88
N MET A 42 -4.38 -7.23 6.40
CA MET A 42 -3.17 -6.64 6.98
C MET A 42 -3.23 -6.57 8.52
N LEU A 43 -4.30 -7.08 9.16
CA LEU A 43 -4.52 -6.91 10.61
C LEU A 43 -3.42 -7.53 11.47
N THR A 44 -2.73 -8.55 10.96
CA THR A 44 -1.62 -9.25 11.66
C THR A 44 -0.29 -9.13 10.93
N MET A 45 -0.25 -8.35 9.83
CA MET A 45 0.94 -8.20 9.01
C MET A 45 1.94 -7.27 9.71
N GLN A 46 3.19 -7.73 9.80
CA GLN A 46 4.29 -6.86 10.19
C GLN A 46 4.78 -6.08 8.97
N LEU A 47 4.78 -4.75 9.08
CA LEU A 47 5.25 -3.86 8.03
C LEU A 47 6.70 -3.45 8.31
N ASP A 48 7.50 -3.33 7.23
CA ASP A 48 8.80 -2.71 7.32
C ASP A 48 8.65 -1.23 7.73
N SER A 49 9.61 -0.75 8.53
CA SER A 49 9.74 0.66 8.90
C SER A 49 9.82 1.65 7.72
N SER A 50 10.16 1.16 6.52
CA SER A 50 10.20 1.96 5.29
C SER A 50 8.82 2.37 4.79
N VAL A 51 7.76 1.68 5.22
CA VAL A 51 6.40 1.95 4.75
C VAL A 51 5.90 3.26 5.34
N LYS A 52 5.62 4.22 4.47
CA LYS A 52 5.12 5.57 4.81
C LYS A 52 3.62 5.71 4.54
N ALA A 53 3.11 4.94 3.57
CA ALA A 53 1.72 5.05 3.14
C ALA A 53 1.12 3.70 2.75
N ILE A 54 -0.17 3.55 3.02
CA ILE A 54 -1.01 2.47 2.51
C ILE A 54 -2.18 3.10 1.75
N ALA A 55 -2.45 2.64 0.54
CA ALA A 55 -3.63 3.04 -0.21
C ALA A 55 -4.50 1.80 -0.49
N ARG A 56 -5.78 1.89 -0.14
CA ARG A 56 -6.76 0.87 -0.47
C ARG A 56 -7.54 1.22 -1.74
N ALA A 57 -7.58 0.29 -2.69
CA ALA A 57 -8.50 0.31 -3.81
C ALA A 57 -9.91 -0.14 -3.38
N GLY A 58 -10.64 0.75 -2.68
CA GLY A 58 -12.01 0.54 -2.21
C GLY A 58 -12.33 1.35 -0.95
N ALA A 59 -13.63 1.49 -0.63
CA ALA A 59 -14.12 2.39 0.41
C ALA A 59 -13.91 1.90 1.86
N GLY A 60 -14.09 0.61 2.12
CA GLY A 60 -13.96 0.06 3.47
C GLY A 60 -12.51 0.08 3.96
N VAL A 61 -12.26 -0.13 5.25
CA VAL A 61 -10.89 -0.28 5.81
C VAL A 61 -10.77 -1.45 6.80
N ASN A 62 -11.72 -2.37 6.78
CA ASN A 62 -11.87 -3.44 7.79
C ASN A 62 -10.70 -4.45 7.84
N ASN A 63 -9.87 -4.49 6.80
CA ASN A 63 -8.70 -5.35 6.64
C ASN A 63 -7.38 -4.61 6.92
N ILE A 64 -7.42 -3.36 7.39
CA ILE A 64 -6.24 -2.52 7.62
C ILE A 64 -6.26 -2.07 9.09
N PRO A 65 -5.17 -2.24 9.87
CA PRO A 65 -5.08 -1.81 11.26
C PRO A 65 -4.85 -0.28 11.37
N VAL A 66 -5.80 0.52 10.87
CA VAL A 66 -5.65 1.98 10.66
C VAL A 66 -5.16 2.71 11.92
N LYS A 67 -5.71 2.38 13.09
CA LYS A 67 -5.34 3.02 14.35
C LYS A 67 -3.87 2.79 14.73
N GLU A 68 -3.40 1.55 14.58
CA GLU A 68 -2.01 1.19 14.87
C GLU A 68 -1.05 1.85 13.88
N LEU A 69 -1.41 1.86 12.60
CA LEU A 69 -0.63 2.48 11.54
C LEU A 69 -0.51 4.00 11.73
N GLY A 70 -1.60 4.66 12.13
CA GLY A 70 -1.58 6.08 12.48
C GLY A 70 -0.64 6.38 13.66
N GLN A 71 -0.58 5.52 14.68
CA GLN A 71 0.38 5.66 15.78
C GLN A 71 1.84 5.51 15.34
N LYS A 72 2.08 4.74 14.26
CA LYS A 72 3.38 4.57 13.62
C LYS A 72 3.70 5.67 12.59
N GLY A 73 2.82 6.66 12.40
CA GLY A 73 2.99 7.73 11.42
C GLY A 73 2.74 7.31 9.97
N VAL A 74 2.12 6.15 9.74
CA VAL A 74 1.77 5.64 8.41
C VAL A 74 0.39 6.15 8.01
N VAL A 75 0.32 6.82 6.86
CA VAL A 75 -0.94 7.38 6.34
C VAL A 75 -1.71 6.29 5.60
N VAL A 76 -3.03 6.21 5.84
CA VAL A 76 -3.93 5.30 5.13
C VAL A 76 -4.90 6.08 4.26
N PHE A 77 -4.88 5.83 2.96
CA PHE A 77 -5.82 6.37 1.97
C PHE A 77 -6.85 5.31 1.58
N ASN A 78 -8.08 5.75 1.29
CA ASN A 78 -9.12 4.95 0.65
C ASN A 78 -9.81 5.77 -0.46
N THR A 79 -10.81 5.18 -1.11
CA THR A 79 -11.61 5.80 -2.18
C THR A 79 -13.07 5.79 -1.84
#